data_AF-A0A970XRU2-F1
#
_entry.id   AF-A0A970XRU2-F1
#
_cell.length_a   1.000
_cell.length_b   1.000
_cell.length_c   1.000
_cell.angle_alpha   90.00
_cell.angle_beta   90.00
_cell.angle_gamma   90.00
#
_symmetry.space_group_name_H-M   'P 1'
#
loop_
_entity.id
_entity.type
_entity.pdbx_description
1 polymer ?
#
loop_
_entity_poly.entity_id
_entity_poly.type
_entity_poly.pdbx_seq_one_letter_code
_entity_poly.pdbx_strand_id
1 'polypeptide(L)'
;MIKLSKFEMIEGQPNETQIEEWVQTYFFNLMNILNGFFAHVDIQEAYTRFKSVPFEQLVRDELEDEQEQIINLAVTKIIELYEAEVSFMESYLEI
;
A
#
# COMPACT_ATOMS: atom_id res chain seq x y z
N MET A 1 8.77 -2.65 26.17
CA MET A 1 7.89 -1.46 26.03
C MET A 1 6.58 -2.00 25.47
N ILE A 2 5.43 -1.79 26.12
CA ILE A 2 4.15 -2.24 25.57
C ILE A 2 3.80 -1.26 24.45
N LYS A 3 3.94 -1.67 23.19
CA LYS A 3 3.46 -0.90 22.04
C LYS A 3 1.95 -1.15 21.95
N LEU A 4 1.16 -0.09 22.03
CA LEU A 4 -0.28 -0.17 21.76
C LEU A 4 -0.46 -0.41 20.27
N SER A 5 -1.35 -1.35 19.91
CA SER A 5 -1.73 -1.58 18.53
C SER A 5 -2.21 -0.27 17.89
N LYS A 6 -1.86 -0.08 16.63
CA LYS A 6 -2.35 1.00 15.77
C LYS A 6 -3.86 0.87 15.50
N PHE A 7 -4.45 -0.31 15.70
CA PHE A 7 -5.81 -0.63 15.30
C PHE A 7 -6.69 -1.08 16.46
N GLU A 8 -7.95 -0.69 16.39
CA GLU A 8 -8.98 -1.11 17.32
C GLU A 8 -9.46 -2.53 17.00
N MET A 9 -9.91 -3.24 18.04
CA MET A 9 -10.58 -4.54 17.91
C MET A 9 -12.07 -4.35 18.18
N ILE A 10 -12.92 -4.67 17.21
CA ILE A 10 -14.38 -4.66 17.34
C ILE A 10 -14.86 -6.11 17.46
N GLU A 11 -15.52 -6.44 18.57
CA GLU A 11 -16.02 -7.81 18.84
C GLU A 11 -14.94 -8.91 18.73
N GLY A 12 -13.69 -8.55 19.03
CA GLY A 12 -12.55 -9.47 18.95
C GLY A 12 -12.00 -9.70 17.55
N GLN A 13 -12.48 -8.96 16.55
CA GLN A 13 -11.90 -8.89 15.21
C GLN A 13 -11.24 -7.53 14.97
N PRO A 14 -10.22 -7.45 14.11
CA PRO A 14 -9.66 -6.16 13.71
C PRO A 14 -10.71 -5.24 13.09
N ASN A 15 -10.65 -3.94 13.39
CA ASN A 15 -11.47 -2.93 12.72
C ASN A 15 -11.02 -2.77 11.26
N GLU A 16 -11.68 -3.48 10.34
CA GLU A 16 -11.35 -3.48 8.92
C GLU A 16 -11.43 -2.09 8.28
N THR A 17 -12.43 -1.27 8.64
CA THR A 17 -12.57 0.09 8.12
C THR A 17 -11.36 0.94 8.49
N GLN A 18 -10.89 0.86 9.73
CA GLN A 18 -9.72 1.61 10.18
C GLN A 18 -8.44 1.14 9.46
N ILE A 19 -8.30 -0.17 9.24
CA ILE A 19 -7.17 -0.73 8.48
C ILE A 19 -7.21 -0.24 7.03
N GLU A 20 -8.37 -0.23 6.39
CA GLU A 20 -8.54 0.26 5.03
C GLU A 20 -8.17 1.75 4.91
N GLU A 21 -8.69 2.59 5.81
CA GLU A 21 -8.36 4.03 5.86
C GLU A 21 -6.86 4.26 6.04
N TRP A 22 -6.23 3.45 6.90
CA TRP A 22 -4.79 3.51 7.10
C TRP A 22 -4.02 3.14 5.83
N VAL A 23 -4.41 2.04 5.15
CA VAL A 23 -3.76 1.59 3.91
C VAL A 23 -3.93 2.63 2.80
N GLN A 24 -5.11 3.20 2.63
CA GLN A 24 -5.36 4.26 1.65
C GLN A 24 -4.47 5.47 1.89
N THR A 25 -4.36 5.90 3.16
CA THR A 25 -3.50 7.03 3.56
C THR A 25 -2.02 6.71 3.31
N TYR A 26 -1.60 5.50 3.67
CA TYR A 26 -0.22 5.03 3.46
C TYR A 26 0.14 4.99 1.97
N PHE A 27 -0.72 4.40 1.14
CA PHE A 27 -0.55 4.34 -0.30
C PHE A 27 -0.49 5.74 -0.93
N PHE A 28 -1.41 6.64 -0.57
CA PHE A 28 -1.41 8.02 -1.05
C PHE A 28 -0.09 8.75 -0.74
N ASN A 29 0.42 8.59 0.48
CA ASN A 29 1.70 9.19 0.88
C ASN A 29 2.88 8.60 0.09
N LEU A 30 2.90 7.28 -0.13
CA LEU A 30 3.90 6.65 -0.99
C LEU A 30 3.81 7.15 -2.44
N MET A 31 2.61 7.26 -3.01
CA MET A 31 2.41 7.79 -4.35
C MET A 31 2.94 9.21 -4.50
N ASN A 32 2.75 10.08 -3.50
CA ASN A 32 3.32 11.42 -3.53
C ASN A 32 4.85 11.42 -3.56
N ILE A 33 5.49 10.51 -2.82
CA ILE A 33 6.94 10.33 -2.84
C ILE A 33 7.39 9.81 -4.21
N LEU A 34 6.73 8.77 -4.73
CA LEU A 34 7.04 8.15 -6.02
C LEU A 34 6.87 9.13 -7.18
N ASN A 35 5.82 9.96 -7.15
CA ASN A 35 5.61 11.02 -8.14
C ASN A 35 6.80 11.98 -8.22
N GLY A 36 7.42 12.32 -7.09
CA GLY A 36 8.66 13.12 -7.07
C GLY A 36 9.83 12.45 -7.80
N PHE A 37 9.95 11.12 -7.69
CA PHE A 37 10.97 10.35 -8.40
C PHE A 37 10.64 10.15 -9.90
N PHE A 38 9.36 10.01 -10.25
CA PHE A 38 8.94 9.65 -11.59
C PHE A 38 8.62 10.86 -12.48
N ALA A 39 8.50 12.07 -11.93
CA ALA A 39 8.16 13.29 -12.68
C ALA A 39 9.11 13.63 -13.86
N HIS A 40 10.31 13.06 -13.89
CA HIS A 40 11.35 13.37 -14.89
C HIS A 40 11.62 12.23 -15.87
N VAL A 41 10.91 11.11 -15.77
CA VAL A 41 11.06 9.96 -16.66
C VAL A 41 9.83 9.80 -17.54
N ASP A 42 9.96 9.07 -18.65
CA ASP A 42 8.80 8.73 -19.46
C ASP A 42 7.88 7.72 -18.75
N ILE A 43 6.68 7.57 -19.29
CA ILE A 43 5.64 6.73 -18.67
C ILE A 43 6.01 5.23 -18.66
N GLN A 44 6.79 4.75 -19.62
CA GLN A 44 7.22 3.35 -19.69
C GLN A 44 8.26 3.06 -18.61
N GLU A 45 9.19 3.97 -18.39
CA GLU A 45 10.16 3.90 -17.30
C GLU A 45 9.47 4.07 -15.94
N ALA A 46 8.53 5.01 -15.79
CA ALA A 46 7.75 5.18 -14.58
C ALA A 46 6.98 3.88 -14.21
N TYR A 47 6.29 3.28 -15.18
CA TYR A 47 5.58 2.00 -15.04
C TYR A 47 6.51 0.86 -14.61
N THR A 48 7.67 0.74 -15.28
CA THR A 48 8.64 -0.33 -14.97
C THR A 48 9.18 -0.18 -13.54
N ARG A 49 9.49 1.04 -13.12
CA ARG A 49 9.96 1.33 -11.75
C ARG A 49 8.86 1.12 -10.72
N PHE A 50 7.64 1.56 -11.01
CA PHE A 50 6.49 1.37 -10.12
C PHE A 50 6.23 -0.11 -9.82
N LYS A 51 6.23 -0.97 -10.85
CA LYS A 51 6.06 -2.43 -10.69
C LYS A 51 7.17 -3.11 -9.90
N SER A 52 8.32 -2.47 -9.73
CA SER A 52 9.42 -2.99 -8.91
C SER A 52 9.30 -2.64 -7.43
N VAL A 53 8.35 -1.77 -7.05
CA VAL A 53 8.14 -1.38 -5.66
C VAL A 53 7.55 -2.56 -4.87
N PRO A 54 8.18 -2.99 -3.76
CA PRO A 54 7.72 -4.13 -2.98
C PRO A 54 6.64 -3.71 -1.97
N PHE A 55 5.47 -3.28 -2.45
CA PHE A 55 4.39 -2.72 -1.60
C PHE A 55 3.95 -3.64 -0.45
N GLU A 56 3.84 -4.96 -0.71
CA GLU A 56 3.54 -5.93 0.36
C GLU A 56 4.58 -5.87 1.49
N GLN A 57 5.87 -5.94 1.13
CA GLN A 57 6.94 -5.94 2.14
C GLN A 57 6.96 -4.62 2.91
N LEU A 58 6.75 -3.49 2.25
CA LEU A 58 6.70 -2.17 2.89
C LEU A 58 5.59 -2.09 3.95
N VAL A 59 4.42 -2.67 3.67
CA VAL A 59 3.31 -2.74 4.65
C VAL A 59 3.64 -3.71 5.79
N ARG A 60 4.23 -4.87 5.49
CA ARG A 60 4.64 -5.84 6.52
C ARG A 60 5.67 -5.24 7.48
N ASP A 61 6.65 -4.50 6.97
CA ASP A 61 7.67 -3.83 7.78
C ASP A 61 7.06 -2.73 8.66
N GLU A 62 6.15 -1.91 8.09
CA GLU A 62 5.49 -0.83 8.83
C GLU A 62 4.54 -1.33 9.94
N LEU A 63 4.04 -2.56 9.81
CA LEU A 63 3.12 -3.20 10.74
C LEU A 63 3.75 -4.42 11.46
N GLU A 64 5.09 -4.51 11.52
CA GLU A 64 5.80 -5.69 12.05
C GLU A 64 5.40 -6.11 13.48
N ASP A 65 4.95 -5.15 14.29
CA ASP A 65 4.53 -5.35 15.68
C ASP A 65 3.02 -5.65 15.83
N GLU A 66 2.26 -5.66 14.73
CA GLU A 66 0.82 -5.94 14.74
C GLU A 66 0.51 -7.44 14.68
N GLN A 67 -0.75 -7.78 14.94
CA GLN A 67 -1.22 -9.15 14.78
C GLN A 67 -1.19 -9.56 13.30
N GLU A 68 -0.77 -10.79 13.02
CA GLU A 68 -0.67 -11.33 11.64
C GLU A 68 -1.98 -11.18 10.84
N GLN A 69 -3.14 -11.26 11.50
CA GLN A 69 -4.43 -11.01 10.87
C GLN A 69 -4.57 -9.57 10.34
N ILE A 70 -4.13 -8.58 11.11
CA ILE A 70 -4.13 -7.16 10.72
C ILE A 70 -3.18 -6.95 9.53
N ILE A 71 -1.97 -7.51 9.63
CA ILE A 71 -0.95 -7.40 8.59
C ILE A 71 -1.50 -7.96 7.26
N ASN A 72 -2.11 -9.14 7.28
CA ASN A 72 -2.64 -9.76 6.07
C ASN A 72 -3.83 -8.98 5.47
N LEU A 73 -4.68 -8.39 6.31
CA LEU A 73 -5.74 -7.49 5.83
C LEU A 73 -5.15 -6.26 5.14
N ALA A 74 -4.16 -5.61 5.75
CA ALA A 74 -3.50 -4.45 5.18
C ALA A 74 -2.74 -4.78 3.88
N VAL A 75 -2.05 -5.92 3.84
CA VAL A 75 -1.35 -6.43 2.65
C VAL A 75 -2.33 -6.71 1.51
N THR A 76 -3.48 -7.31 1.80
CA THR A 76 -4.50 -7.54 0.77
C THR A 76 -4.95 -6.21 0.16
N LYS A 77 -5.22 -5.21 1.02
CA LYS A 77 -5.68 -3.89 0.58
C LYS A 77 -4.62 -3.10 -0.20
N ILE A 78 -3.34 -3.17 0.18
CA ILE A 78 -2.28 -2.46 -0.57
C ILE A 78 -2.06 -3.08 -1.95
N ILE A 79 -2.21 -4.40 -2.07
CA ILE A 79 -2.11 -5.10 -3.36
C ILE A 79 -3.28 -4.71 -4.26
N GLU A 80 -4.51 -4.66 -3.75
CA GLU A 80 -5.68 -4.19 -4.52
C GLU A 80 -5.46 -2.77 -5.09
N LEU A 81 -4.95 -1.84 -4.28
CA LEU A 81 -4.64 -0.47 -4.73
C LEU A 81 -3.51 -0.45 -5.76
N TYR A 82 -2.45 -1.22 -5.52
CA TYR A 82 -1.33 -1.35 -6.45
C TYR A 82 -1.78 -1.89 -7.82
N GLU A 83 -2.59 -2.95 -7.84
CA GLU A 83 -3.11 -3.54 -9.08
C GLU A 83 -4.00 -2.57 -9.84
N ALA A 84 -4.84 -1.80 -9.13
CA ALA A 84 -5.66 -0.76 -9.75
C ALA A 84 -4.80 0.34 -10.40
N GLU A 85 -3.74 0.78 -9.73
CA GLU A 85 -2.81 1.79 -10.27
C GLU A 85 -2.01 1.24 -11.46
N VAL A 86 -1.53 0.00 -11.39
CA VAL A 86 -0.88 -0.68 -12.53
C VAL A 86 -1.80 -0.71 -13.74
N SER A 87 -3.06 -1.12 -13.55
CA SER A 87 -4.05 -1.17 -14.63
C SER A 87 -4.31 0.22 -15.23
N PHE A 88 -4.36 1.25 -14.40
CA PHE A 88 -4.47 2.64 -14.85
C PHE A 88 -3.26 3.06 -15.68
N MET A 89 -2.04 2.78 -15.24
CA MET A 89 -0.82 3.10 -15.99
C MET A 89 -0.75 2.35 -17.34
N GLU A 90 -1.16 1.08 -17.38
CA GLU A 90 -1.20 0.27 -18.61
C GLU A 90 -2.10 0.89 -19.68
N SER A 91 -3.22 1.52 -19.28
CA SER A 91 -4.13 2.19 -20.21
C SER A 91 -3.48 3.33 -21.01
N TYR A 92 -2.40 3.95 -20.49
CA TYR A 92 -1.63 4.97 -21.20
C TYR A 92 -0.53 4.39 -22.10
N LEU A 93 -0.13 3.15 -21.86
CA LEU A 93 0.91 2.48 -22.62
C LEU A 93 0.35 1.77 -23.87
N GLU A 94 -0.98 1.74 -24.02
CA GLU A 94 -1.68 1.00 -25.08
C GLU A 94 -1.32 -0.51 -25.11
N ILE A 95 -1.04 -1.10 -23.94
CA ILE A 95 -0.70 -2.53 -23.76
C ILE A 95 -1.92 -3.31 -23.25
#